data_AF-A0A803N5M0-F1
#
_entry.id   AF-A0A803N5M0-F1
#
_cell.length_a   1.000
_cell.length_b   1.000
_cell.length_c   1.000
_cell.angle_alpha   90.00
_cell.angle_beta   90.00
_cell.angle_gamma   90.00
#
_symmetry.space_group_name_H-M   'P 1'
#
loop_
_entity.id
_entity.type
_entity.pdbx_description
1 polymer ?
#
loop_
_entity_poly.entity_id
_entity_poly.type
_entity_poly.pdbx_seq_one_letter_code
_entity_poly.pdbx_strand_id
1 'polypeptide(L)'
;MEKEVEGSSADAVAKGHDQTQQTPKPWHSYISDDLPRSFMKSTDAAIRSARSLHHDSSTRLRGLQDIIPEIKLRIFNYEDVLFKKFKDGLAIGLQHPTMTVGLGLAASFLFIRGPRRFLLRHTVGRFQSEEARFVKAEKNVKMLNLSVDLMKKESRKLLERATLAEKEMTTGQTDLMNAGKQLRYLAKSVDHVETQAADVVNLLREIPGREALQLRAEATVIHFLFFYIVHEIIATNLRWNMVASVASLLKQQRAGMEKRMIKLTEMGVAV
;
A
#
# COMPACT_ATOMS: atom_id res chain seq x y z
N MET A 1 19.51 48.21 -42.42
CA MET A 1 18.68 49.14 -41.64
C MET A 1 17.72 48.27 -40.84
N GLU A 2 18.16 47.80 -39.67
CA GLU A 2 17.97 48.45 -38.34
C GLU A 2 16.48 48.52 -37.98
N LYS A 3 16.04 47.64 -37.05
CA LYS A 3 15.61 47.90 -35.64
C LYS A 3 14.17 48.47 -35.57
N GLU A 4 13.24 48.09 -34.70
CA GLU A 4 13.14 47.44 -33.38
C GLU A 4 11.66 46.95 -33.20
N VAL A 5 11.33 45.81 -32.54
CA VAL A 5 10.86 45.63 -31.13
C VAL A 5 9.57 46.44 -30.84
N GLU A 6 8.43 46.00 -30.29
CA GLU A 6 7.93 44.94 -29.37
C GLU A 6 6.39 44.88 -29.61
N GLY A 7 5.66 43.76 -29.58
CA GLY A 7 5.22 43.05 -28.38
C GLY A 7 3.68 42.88 -28.38
N SER A 8 3.21 41.87 -27.64
CA SER A 8 1.82 41.62 -27.20
C SER A 8 0.90 40.74 -28.08
N SER A 9 0.92 39.45 -27.72
CA SER A 9 -0.25 38.65 -27.30
C SER A 9 -1.45 38.53 -28.25
N ALA A 10 -1.61 37.36 -28.89
CA ALA A 10 -2.87 36.61 -28.92
C ALA A 10 -2.71 35.27 -29.67
N ASP A 11 -2.95 34.19 -28.92
CA ASP A 11 -3.76 33.05 -29.32
C ASP A 11 -3.30 32.14 -30.46
N ALA A 12 -2.45 31.19 -30.06
CA ALA A 12 -2.44 29.86 -30.64
C ALA A 12 -3.77 29.13 -30.34
N VAL A 13 -4.67 29.06 -31.33
CA VAL A 13 -5.79 28.12 -31.33
C VAL A 13 -5.57 27.10 -32.44
N ALA A 14 -5.04 25.93 -32.07
CA ALA A 14 -5.36 24.65 -32.69
C ALA A 14 -4.54 23.50 -32.06
N LYS A 15 -5.11 22.82 -31.06
CA LYS A 15 -5.12 21.35 -31.01
C LYS A 15 -6.11 20.84 -29.97
N GLY A 16 -6.91 19.88 -30.40
CA GLY A 16 -8.16 19.44 -29.79
C GLY A 16 -8.04 18.92 -28.37
N HIS A 17 -8.98 19.36 -27.54
CA HIS A 17 -9.39 18.70 -26.31
C HIS A 17 -10.53 17.74 -26.63
N ASP A 18 -10.28 16.47 -26.36
CA ASP A 18 -11.29 15.41 -26.32
C ASP A 18 -12.22 15.69 -25.14
N GLN A 19 -13.43 16.17 -25.43
CA GLN A 19 -14.47 16.47 -24.44
C GLN A 19 -15.11 15.16 -23.99
N THR A 20 -14.69 14.62 -22.84
CA THR A 20 -15.54 13.66 -22.10
C THR A 20 -16.46 14.45 -21.18
N GLN A 21 -17.65 14.76 -21.69
CA GLN A 21 -18.74 15.40 -20.95
C GLN A 21 -19.21 14.46 -19.82
N GLN A 22 -18.84 14.75 -18.56
CA GLN A 22 -19.31 14.01 -17.39
C GLN A 22 -20.51 14.73 -16.77
N THR A 23 -21.71 14.18 -16.97
CA THR A 23 -22.89 14.49 -16.14
C THR A 23 -22.63 14.14 -14.67
N PRO A 24 -23.02 14.98 -13.70
CA PRO A 24 -22.79 14.73 -12.28
C PRO A 24 -23.56 13.47 -11.84
N LYS A 25 -22.82 12.46 -11.39
CA LYS A 25 -23.43 11.19 -10.97
C LYS A 25 -24.03 11.33 -9.56
N PRO A 26 -25.19 10.72 -9.28
CA PRO A 26 -25.78 10.68 -7.95
C PRO A 26 -24.80 10.12 -6.91
N TRP A 27 -24.72 10.71 -5.72
CA TRP A 27 -23.76 10.35 -4.67
C TRP A 27 -23.78 8.86 -4.29
N HIS A 28 -24.92 8.19 -4.43
CA HIS A 28 -25.05 6.75 -4.23
C HIS A 28 -24.13 5.94 -5.16
N SER A 29 -23.93 6.37 -6.40
CA SER A 29 -23.03 5.69 -7.35
C SER A 29 -21.55 5.76 -6.94
N TYR A 30 -21.15 6.82 -6.23
CA TYR A 30 -19.79 6.93 -5.70
C TYR A 30 -19.52 5.90 -4.60
N ILE A 31 -20.52 5.61 -3.77
CA ILE A 31 -20.41 4.66 -2.65
C ILE A 31 -20.57 3.22 -3.14
N SER A 32 -21.54 2.97 -4.03
CA SER A 32 -21.83 1.63 -4.52
C SER A 32 -20.82 1.13 -5.54
N ASP A 33 -20.35 2.00 -6.44
CA ASP A 33 -19.53 1.59 -7.58
C ASP A 33 -18.08 2.11 -7.49
N ASP A 34 -17.85 3.40 -7.23
CA ASP A 34 -16.50 3.96 -7.30
C ASP A 34 -15.63 3.62 -6.07
N LEU A 35 -16.22 3.53 -4.86
CA LEU A 35 -15.47 3.20 -3.65
C LEU A 35 -14.96 1.75 -3.68
N PRO A 36 -15.79 0.71 -3.95
CA PRO A 36 -15.28 -0.65 -4.11
C PRO A 36 -14.32 -0.76 -5.29
N ARG A 37 -14.58 -0.03 -6.38
CA ARG A 37 -13.71 -0.02 -7.56
C ARG A 37 -12.36 0.63 -7.29
N SER A 38 -12.27 1.64 -6.43
CA SER A 38 -11.00 2.26 -6.03
C SER A 38 -10.18 1.36 -5.12
N PHE A 39 -10.81 0.67 -4.16
CA PHE A 39 -10.15 -0.35 -3.35
C PHE A 39 -9.69 -1.55 -4.19
N MET A 40 -10.54 -2.00 -5.12
CA MET A 40 -10.21 -3.08 -6.04
C MET A 40 -9.09 -2.66 -7.00
N LYS A 41 -9.11 -1.43 -7.53
CA LYS A 41 -8.00 -0.84 -8.31
C LYS A 41 -6.71 -0.72 -7.50
N SER A 42 -6.78 -0.32 -6.24
CA SER A 42 -5.62 -0.20 -5.34
C SER A 42 -5.02 -1.57 -5.01
N THR A 43 -5.89 -2.56 -4.76
CA THR A 43 -5.49 -3.97 -4.55
C THR A 43 -4.87 -4.54 -5.82
N ASP A 44 -5.48 -4.32 -6.98
CA ASP A 44 -4.93 -4.73 -8.28
C ASP A 44 -3.61 -4.00 -8.61
N ALA A 45 -3.46 -2.74 -8.20
CA ALA A 45 -2.21 -2.00 -8.36
C ALA A 45 -1.11 -2.56 -7.45
N ALA A 46 -1.43 -2.90 -6.20
CA ALA A 46 -0.50 -3.54 -5.27
C ALA A 46 -0.11 -4.95 -5.73
N ILE A 47 -1.07 -5.75 -6.21
CA ILE A 47 -0.84 -7.08 -6.78
C ILE A 47 -0.02 -6.98 -8.07
N ARG A 48 -0.33 -6.03 -8.96
CA ARG A 48 0.43 -5.79 -10.19
C ARG A 48 1.83 -5.26 -9.88
N SER A 49 2.01 -4.44 -8.84
CA SER A 49 3.30 -3.98 -8.35
C SER A 49 4.13 -5.15 -7.79
N ALA A 50 3.54 -5.99 -6.94
CA ALA A 50 4.19 -7.20 -6.43
C ALA A 50 4.55 -8.18 -7.58
N ARG A 51 3.66 -8.35 -8.56
CA ARG A 51 3.95 -9.13 -9.78
C ARG A 51 5.01 -8.47 -10.65
N SER A 52 5.08 -7.14 -10.73
CA SER A 52 6.11 -6.43 -11.49
C SER A 52 7.49 -6.62 -10.86
N LEU A 53 7.58 -6.59 -9.53
CA LEU A 53 8.80 -6.88 -8.78
C LEU A 53 9.22 -8.34 -8.95
N HIS A 54 8.24 -9.26 -9.01
CA HIS A 54 8.46 -10.68 -9.38
C HIS A 54 8.80 -10.87 -10.88
N HIS A 55 8.31 -10.01 -11.77
CA HIS A 55 8.64 -10.05 -13.19
C HIS A 55 10.05 -9.49 -13.43
N ASP A 56 10.46 -8.48 -12.68
CA ASP A 56 11.79 -7.85 -12.72
C ASP A 56 12.87 -8.67 -12.00
N SER A 57 12.47 -9.53 -11.05
CA SER A 57 13.32 -10.62 -10.59
C SER A 57 13.44 -11.72 -11.66
N SER A 58 12.36 -11.99 -12.41
CA SER A 58 12.36 -12.97 -13.50
C SER A 58 13.20 -12.54 -14.71
N THR A 59 13.28 -11.25 -15.04
CA THR A 59 14.18 -10.73 -16.10
C THR A 59 15.64 -10.86 -15.70
N ARG A 60 16.00 -10.61 -14.44
CA ARG A 60 17.35 -10.89 -13.91
C ARG A 60 17.68 -12.38 -13.87
N LEU A 61 16.71 -13.23 -13.56
CA LEU A 61 16.87 -14.69 -13.65
C LEU A 61 16.92 -15.19 -15.10
N ARG A 62 16.25 -14.55 -16.06
CA ARG A 62 16.35 -14.84 -17.51
C ARG A 62 17.70 -14.42 -18.08
N GLY A 63 18.24 -13.24 -17.70
CA GLY A 63 19.61 -12.87 -18.06
C GLY A 63 20.65 -13.86 -17.51
N LEU A 64 20.41 -14.43 -16.34
CA LEU A 64 21.22 -15.55 -15.84
C LEU A 64 21.03 -16.82 -16.69
N GLN A 65 19.81 -17.12 -17.17
CA GLN A 65 19.55 -18.23 -18.09
C GLN A 65 20.26 -18.08 -19.44
N ASP A 66 20.49 -16.87 -19.93
CA ASP A 66 21.24 -16.62 -21.17
C ASP A 66 22.75 -16.79 -20.99
N ILE A 67 23.27 -16.52 -19.78
CA ILE A 67 24.70 -16.71 -19.43
C ILE A 67 25.00 -18.18 -19.08
N ILE A 68 24.01 -18.93 -18.59
CA ILE A 68 24.13 -20.37 -18.29
C ILE A 68 24.62 -21.20 -19.48
N PRO A 69 24.08 -21.12 -20.72
CA PRO A 69 24.57 -21.89 -21.84
C PRO A 69 25.99 -21.51 -22.25
N GLU A 70 26.38 -20.24 -22.11
CA GLU A 70 27.75 -19.77 -22.42
C GLU A 70 28.78 -20.32 -21.41
N ILE A 71 28.48 -20.20 -20.12
CA ILE A 71 29.32 -20.79 -19.05
C ILE A 71 29.35 -22.31 -19.19
N LYS A 72 28.20 -22.93 -19.48
CA LYS A 72 28.07 -24.37 -19.71
C LYS A 72 28.95 -24.82 -20.88
N LEU A 73 28.94 -24.10 -22.00
CA LEU A 73 29.81 -24.37 -23.17
C LEU A 73 31.29 -24.26 -22.82
N ARG A 74 31.70 -23.19 -22.12
CA ARG A 74 33.09 -23.02 -21.68
C ARG A 74 33.53 -24.16 -20.76
N ILE A 75 32.67 -24.54 -19.80
CA ILE A 75 32.93 -25.66 -18.89
C ILE A 75 33.03 -26.98 -19.66
N PHE A 76 32.13 -27.25 -20.60
CA PHE A 76 32.18 -28.49 -21.41
C PHE A 76 33.44 -28.59 -22.26
N ASN A 77 33.90 -27.50 -22.88
CA ASN A 77 35.15 -27.52 -23.65
C ASN A 77 36.37 -27.83 -22.77
N TYR A 78 36.48 -27.22 -21.59
CA TYR A 78 37.58 -27.54 -20.66
C TYR A 78 37.46 -28.95 -20.08
N GLU A 79 36.24 -29.39 -19.81
CA GLU A 79 35.93 -30.74 -19.33
C GLU A 79 36.31 -31.81 -20.35
N ASP A 80 35.98 -31.63 -21.63
CA ASP A 80 36.32 -32.58 -22.69
C ASP A 80 37.83 -32.68 -22.93
N VAL A 81 38.56 -31.56 -22.86
CA VAL A 81 40.03 -31.56 -22.97
C VAL A 81 40.67 -32.27 -21.77
N LEU A 82 40.18 -32.02 -20.56
CA LEU A 82 40.66 -32.69 -19.36
C LEU A 82 40.38 -34.19 -19.40
N PHE A 83 39.18 -34.59 -19.83
CA PHE A 83 38.81 -35.99 -19.93
C PHE A 83 39.52 -36.72 -21.07
N LYS A 84 39.80 -36.04 -22.18
CA LYS A 84 40.65 -36.58 -23.25
C LYS A 84 42.06 -36.83 -22.74
N LYS A 85 42.68 -35.86 -22.08
CA LYS A 85 44.01 -36.03 -21.46
C LYS A 85 44.02 -37.09 -20.36
N PHE A 86 42.93 -37.19 -19.59
CA PHE A 86 42.76 -38.22 -18.59
C PHE A 86 42.68 -39.61 -19.23
N LYS A 87 41.92 -39.77 -20.32
CA LYS A 87 41.81 -41.01 -21.08
C LYS A 87 43.12 -41.40 -21.74
N ASP A 88 43.85 -40.43 -22.30
CA ASP A 88 45.19 -40.63 -22.88
C ASP A 88 46.19 -41.05 -21.79
N GLY A 89 46.15 -40.41 -20.61
CA GLY A 89 46.96 -40.78 -19.44
C GLY A 89 46.57 -42.15 -18.84
N LEU A 90 45.30 -42.52 -18.87
CA LEU A 90 44.80 -43.83 -18.46
C LEU A 90 45.23 -44.93 -19.44
N ALA A 91 45.25 -44.63 -20.75
CA ALA A 91 45.73 -45.54 -21.80
C ALA A 91 47.25 -45.80 -21.67
N ILE A 92 48.02 -44.80 -21.22
CA ILE A 92 49.43 -44.94 -20.87
C ILE A 92 49.60 -45.76 -19.57
N GLY A 93 48.76 -45.53 -18.57
CA GLY A 93 48.77 -46.27 -17.29
C GLY A 93 48.29 -47.73 -17.38
N LEU A 94 47.49 -48.08 -18.39
CA LEU A 94 47.02 -49.46 -18.64
C LEU A 94 48.14 -50.45 -18.97
N GLN A 95 49.35 -49.95 -19.24
CA GLN A 95 50.56 -50.78 -19.39
C GLN A 95 51.08 -51.33 -18.05
N HIS A 96 50.54 -50.87 -16.90
CA HIS A 96 50.88 -51.34 -15.55
C HIS A 96 49.61 -51.84 -14.80
N PRO A 97 49.23 -53.12 -14.97
CA PRO A 97 47.90 -53.64 -14.64
C PRO A 97 47.50 -53.57 -13.15
N THR A 98 48.44 -53.48 -12.22
CA THR A 98 48.17 -53.51 -10.77
C THR A 98 47.76 -52.17 -10.16
N MET A 99 48.13 -51.03 -10.77
CA MET A 99 47.73 -49.69 -10.29
C MET A 99 46.47 -49.14 -10.96
N THR A 100 46.11 -49.66 -12.13
CA THR A 100 45.01 -49.13 -12.96
C THR A 100 43.61 -49.42 -12.47
N VAL A 101 43.40 -50.50 -11.71
CA VAL A 101 42.05 -50.88 -11.25
C VAL A 101 41.50 -49.85 -10.25
N GLY A 102 42.33 -49.39 -9.31
CA GLY A 102 41.94 -48.37 -8.34
C GLY A 102 41.76 -46.98 -8.96
N LEU A 103 42.68 -46.57 -9.85
CA LEU A 103 42.61 -45.28 -10.53
C LEU A 103 41.41 -45.20 -11.50
N GLY A 104 41.10 -46.31 -12.17
CA GLY A 104 39.96 -46.43 -13.08
C GLY A 104 38.62 -46.30 -12.35
N LEU A 105 38.49 -46.90 -11.17
CA LEU A 105 37.28 -46.78 -10.34
C LEU A 105 37.10 -45.35 -9.81
N ALA A 106 38.16 -44.72 -9.28
CA ALA A 106 38.11 -43.35 -8.79
C ALA A 106 37.79 -42.33 -9.89
N ALA A 107 38.36 -42.54 -11.08
CA ALA A 107 38.05 -41.74 -12.26
C ALA A 107 36.61 -41.92 -12.71
N SER A 108 36.15 -43.16 -12.81
CA SER A 108 34.76 -43.48 -13.20
C SER A 108 33.76 -42.82 -12.27
N PHE A 109 34.08 -42.67 -10.98
CA PHE A 109 33.26 -41.95 -10.01
C PHE A 109 33.19 -40.43 -10.26
N LEU A 110 34.28 -39.82 -10.76
CA LEU A 110 34.35 -38.41 -11.16
C LEU A 110 33.60 -38.12 -12.47
N PHE A 111 33.48 -39.10 -13.36
CA PHE A 111 32.73 -38.99 -14.63
C PHE A 111 31.21 -39.01 -14.44
N ILE A 112 30.70 -39.46 -13.27
CA ILE A 112 29.25 -39.47 -13.00
C ILE A 112 28.79 -38.05 -12.62
N ARG A 113 27.73 -37.58 -13.29
CA ARG A 113 27.21 -36.21 -13.18
C ARG A 113 26.72 -35.83 -11.76
N GLY A 114 26.35 -36.83 -10.94
CA GLY A 114 25.90 -36.67 -9.56
C GLY A 114 27.03 -36.36 -8.56
N PRO A 115 28.02 -37.26 -8.38
CA PRO A 115 29.16 -37.06 -7.48
C PRO A 115 29.93 -35.77 -7.74
N ARG A 116 30.10 -35.38 -9.00
CA ARG A 116 30.77 -34.11 -9.37
C ARG A 116 30.06 -32.88 -8.80
N ARG A 117 28.72 -32.83 -8.88
CA ARG A 117 27.91 -31.73 -8.32
C ARG A 117 27.88 -31.76 -6.79
N PHE A 118 27.93 -32.96 -6.22
CA PHE A 118 27.97 -33.19 -4.78
C PHE A 118 29.30 -32.70 -4.18
N LEU A 119 30.44 -33.07 -4.77
CA LEU A 119 31.76 -32.63 -4.35
C LEU A 119 31.90 -31.10 -4.45
N LEU A 120 31.50 -30.49 -5.57
CA LEU A 120 31.58 -29.02 -5.73
C LEU A 120 30.74 -28.26 -4.70
N ARG A 121 29.54 -28.74 -4.37
CA ARG A 121 28.70 -28.09 -3.36
C ARG A 121 29.27 -28.22 -1.95
N HIS A 122 29.94 -29.33 -1.66
CA HIS A 122 30.46 -29.63 -0.33
C HIS A 122 31.87 -29.08 -0.08
N THR A 123 32.70 -28.93 -1.12
CA THR A 123 34.09 -28.45 -0.98
C THR A 123 34.21 -26.94 -1.17
N VAL A 124 33.49 -26.34 -2.13
CA VAL A 124 33.58 -24.89 -2.41
C VAL A 124 33.10 -24.05 -1.23
N GLY A 125 32.11 -24.51 -0.47
CA GLY A 125 31.65 -23.84 0.76
C GLY A 125 32.71 -23.77 1.86
N ARG A 126 33.64 -24.74 1.92
CA ARG A 126 34.74 -24.78 2.91
C ARG A 126 35.93 -23.89 2.55
N PHE A 127 36.06 -23.44 1.30
CA PHE A 127 37.14 -22.54 0.87
C PHE A 127 36.81 -21.05 1.02
N GLN A 128 35.61 -20.69 1.52
CA GLN A 128 35.37 -19.30 1.92
C GLN A 128 36.18 -19.01 3.19
N SER A 129 37.20 -18.15 3.07
CA SER A 129 38.03 -17.77 4.21
C SER A 129 37.17 -17.22 5.35
N GLU A 130 37.57 -17.52 6.57
CA GLU A 130 36.89 -17.05 7.78
C GLU A 130 36.79 -15.52 7.80
N GLU A 131 37.84 -14.85 7.31
CA GLU A 131 37.89 -13.40 7.10
C GLU A 131 36.82 -12.89 6.13
N ALA A 132 36.57 -13.60 5.01
CA ALA A 132 35.54 -13.19 4.05
C ALA A 132 34.12 -13.33 4.64
N ARG A 133 33.89 -14.32 5.51
CA ARG A 133 32.63 -14.49 6.24
C ARG A 133 32.46 -13.40 7.31
N PHE A 134 33.53 -13.06 8.02
CA PHE A 134 33.53 -12.00 9.02
C PHE A 134 33.25 -10.63 8.38
N VAL A 135 33.94 -10.28 7.29
CA VAL A 135 33.71 -9.03 6.54
C VAL A 135 32.27 -8.94 6.01
N LYS A 136 31.70 -10.07 5.56
CA LYS A 136 30.30 -10.12 5.14
C LYS A 136 29.34 -9.91 6.31
N ALA A 137 29.61 -10.53 7.45
CA ALA A 137 28.80 -10.35 8.66
C ALA A 137 28.88 -8.90 9.17
N GLU A 138 30.07 -8.31 9.22
CA GLU A 138 30.28 -6.92 9.64
C GLU A 138 29.54 -5.93 8.73
N LYS A 139 29.60 -6.11 7.41
CA LYS A 139 28.83 -5.31 6.45
C LYS A 139 27.33 -5.43 6.68
N ASN A 140 26.84 -6.64 6.96
CA ASN A 140 25.42 -6.87 7.23
C ASN A 140 24.97 -6.23 8.54
N VAL A 141 25.78 -6.30 9.60
CA VAL A 141 25.52 -5.63 10.88
C VAL A 141 25.51 -4.10 10.69
N LYS A 142 26.46 -3.54 9.95
CA LYS A 142 26.50 -2.11 9.63
C LYS A 142 25.26 -1.65 8.85
N MET A 143 24.86 -2.41 7.84
CA MET A 143 23.65 -2.13 7.04
C MET A 143 22.38 -2.23 7.88
N LEU A 144 22.28 -3.25 8.74
CA LEU A 144 21.15 -3.42 9.65
C LEU A 144 21.05 -2.27 10.66
N ASN A 145 22.18 -1.85 11.24
CA ASN A 145 22.20 -0.75 12.20
C ASN A 145 21.69 0.56 11.56
N LEU A 146 22.14 0.87 10.33
CA LEU A 146 21.65 2.02 9.57
C LEU A 146 20.13 1.92 9.31
N SER A 147 19.64 0.73 8.96
CA SER A 147 18.21 0.50 8.75
C SER A 147 17.39 0.69 10.03
N VAL A 148 17.89 0.23 11.17
CA VAL A 148 17.24 0.40 12.47
C VAL A 148 17.21 1.88 12.85
N ASP A 149 18.29 2.62 12.63
CA ASP A 149 18.34 4.06 12.89
C ASP A 149 17.35 4.85 12.02
N LEU A 150 17.21 4.50 10.75
CA LEU A 150 16.20 5.09 9.87
C LEU A 150 14.79 4.76 10.36
N MET A 151 14.53 3.49 10.69
CA MET A 151 13.24 3.07 11.22
C MET A 151 12.91 3.82 12.52
N LYS A 152 13.86 3.99 13.45
CA LYS A 152 13.66 4.78 14.67
C LYS A 152 13.29 6.24 14.37
N LYS A 153 13.91 6.85 13.36
CA LYS A 153 13.59 8.23 12.93
C LYS A 153 12.19 8.32 12.31
N GLU A 154 11.83 7.40 11.44
CA GLU A 154 10.50 7.35 10.82
C GLU A 154 9.39 7.07 11.85
N SER A 155 9.62 6.13 12.76
CA SER A 155 8.71 5.82 13.87
C SER A 155 8.43 7.02 14.76
N ARG A 156 9.46 7.80 15.12
CA ARG A 156 9.29 9.05 15.89
C ARG A 156 8.41 10.07 15.15
N LYS A 157 8.67 10.29 13.87
CA LYS A 157 7.87 11.19 13.03
C LYS A 157 6.41 10.73 12.91
N LEU A 158 6.16 9.42 12.83
CA LEU A 158 4.81 8.88 12.77
C LEU A 158 4.10 9.03 14.11
N LEU A 159 4.80 8.82 15.23
CA LEU A 159 4.25 8.99 16.57
C LEU A 159 3.86 10.45 16.81
N GLU A 160 4.73 11.41 16.46
CA GLU A 160 4.43 12.85 16.56
C GLU A 160 3.21 13.25 15.74
N ARG A 161 3.05 12.73 14.52
CA ARG A 161 1.85 12.99 13.71
C ARG A 161 0.60 12.35 14.31
N ALA A 162 0.73 11.16 14.88
CA ALA A 162 -0.39 10.48 15.52
C ALA A 162 -0.85 11.19 16.80
N THR A 163 0.07 11.70 17.62
CA THR A 163 -0.28 12.45 18.84
C THR A 163 -0.87 13.81 18.51
N LEU A 164 -0.36 14.48 17.46
CA LEU A 164 -0.96 15.72 16.95
C LEU A 164 -2.39 15.45 16.44
N ALA A 165 -2.58 14.42 15.62
CA ALA A 165 -3.91 14.05 15.11
C ALA A 165 -4.87 13.68 16.26
N GLU A 166 -4.41 12.98 17.30
CA GLU A 166 -5.22 12.67 18.47
C GLU A 166 -5.68 13.93 19.21
N LYS A 167 -4.78 14.91 19.38
CA LYS A 167 -5.11 16.21 19.97
C LYS A 167 -6.13 16.97 19.13
N GLU A 168 -5.97 16.99 17.81
CA GLU A 168 -6.94 17.62 16.91
C GLU A 168 -8.30 16.93 16.94
N MET A 169 -8.34 15.60 16.99
CA MET A 169 -9.58 14.83 17.05
C MET A 169 -10.34 15.07 18.36
N THR A 170 -9.65 15.09 19.49
CA THR A 170 -10.28 15.38 20.78
C THR A 170 -10.84 16.80 20.83
N THR A 171 -10.12 17.76 20.29
CA THR A 171 -10.58 19.16 20.15
C THR A 171 -11.82 19.24 19.23
N GLY A 172 -11.76 18.61 18.05
CA GLY A 172 -12.90 18.56 17.13
C GLY A 172 -14.14 17.88 17.73
N GLN A 173 -13.94 16.85 18.54
CA GLN A 173 -15.03 16.19 19.28
C GLN A 173 -15.69 17.13 20.28
N THR A 174 -14.91 17.93 21.02
CA THR A 174 -15.47 18.90 21.97
C THR A 174 -16.24 20.02 21.26
N ASP A 175 -15.75 20.47 20.11
CA ASP A 175 -16.43 21.50 19.30
C ASP A 175 -17.76 21.00 18.76
N LEU A 176 -17.79 19.77 18.23
CA LEU A 176 -19.02 19.11 17.78
C LEU A 176 -20.03 18.93 18.91
N MET A 177 -19.57 18.53 20.10
CA MET A 177 -20.42 18.39 21.28
C MET A 177 -21.05 19.75 21.65
N ASN A 178 -20.28 20.83 21.58
CA ASN A 178 -20.77 22.17 21.88
C ASN A 178 -21.77 22.66 20.82
N ALA A 179 -21.45 22.49 19.53
CA ALA A 179 -22.37 22.79 18.43
C ALA A 179 -23.67 21.98 18.53
N GLY A 180 -23.60 20.69 18.90
CA GLY A 180 -24.76 19.85 19.13
C GLY A 180 -25.65 20.33 20.29
N LYS A 181 -25.05 20.88 21.36
CA LYS A 181 -25.81 21.52 22.45
C LYS A 181 -26.54 22.78 21.97
N GLN A 182 -25.86 23.62 21.17
CA GLN A 182 -26.47 24.83 20.60
C GLN A 182 -27.62 24.49 19.64
N LEU A 183 -27.44 23.50 18.76
CA LEU A 183 -28.51 23.02 17.87
C LEU A 183 -29.72 22.48 18.65
N ARG A 184 -29.49 21.77 19.75
CA ARG A 184 -30.58 21.28 20.60
C ARG A 184 -31.38 22.42 21.25
N TYR A 185 -30.70 23.46 21.70
CA TYR A 185 -31.36 24.64 22.25
C TYR A 185 -32.16 25.37 21.17
N LEU A 186 -31.57 25.58 20.00
CA LEU A 186 -32.23 26.21 18.87
C LEU A 186 -33.46 25.39 18.40
N ALA A 187 -33.34 24.07 18.29
CA ALA A 187 -34.44 23.19 17.93
C ALA A 187 -35.62 23.31 18.92
N LYS A 188 -35.35 23.38 20.23
CA LYS A 188 -36.39 23.63 21.23
C LYS A 188 -37.05 25.00 21.07
N SER A 189 -36.28 26.04 20.74
CA SER A 189 -36.85 27.37 20.50
C SER A 189 -37.72 27.40 19.23
N VAL A 190 -37.32 26.68 18.17
CA VAL A 190 -38.08 26.57 16.93
C VAL A 190 -39.38 25.80 17.17
N ASP A 191 -39.34 24.69 17.93
CA ASP A 191 -40.54 23.93 18.33
C ASP A 191 -41.54 24.82 19.12
N HIS A 192 -41.03 25.71 19.98
CA HIS A 192 -41.88 26.67 20.67
C HIS A 192 -42.50 27.71 19.72
N VAL A 193 -41.74 28.20 18.74
CA VAL A 193 -42.26 29.11 17.70
C VAL A 193 -43.28 28.41 16.80
N GLU A 194 -43.03 27.15 16.44
CA GLU A 194 -43.95 26.34 15.63
C GLU A 194 -45.27 26.10 16.34
N THR A 195 -45.24 25.74 17.62
CA THR A 195 -46.45 25.58 18.44
C THR A 195 -47.24 26.88 18.59
N GLN A 196 -46.57 28.03 18.79
CA GLN A 196 -47.24 29.34 18.77
C GLN A 196 -47.84 29.68 17.40
N ALA A 197 -47.13 29.40 16.30
CA ALA A 197 -47.63 29.63 14.95
C ALA A 197 -48.83 28.72 14.62
N ALA A 198 -48.81 27.46 15.07
CA ALA A 198 -49.92 26.54 14.92
C ALA A 198 -51.18 27.02 15.66
N ASP A 199 -51.01 27.62 16.84
CA ASP A 199 -52.10 28.23 17.59
C ASP A 199 -52.70 29.43 16.84
N VAL A 200 -51.85 30.31 16.29
CA VAL A 200 -52.27 31.43 15.42
C VAL A 200 -53.01 30.92 14.17
N VAL A 201 -52.48 29.89 13.50
CA VAL A 201 -53.15 29.28 12.33
C VAL A 201 -54.51 28.67 12.71
N ASN A 202 -54.64 28.09 13.90
CA ASN A 202 -55.91 27.58 14.40
C ASN A 202 -56.90 28.72 14.70
N LEU A 203 -56.46 29.84 15.28
CA LEU A 203 -57.25 31.05 15.45
C LEU A 203 -57.71 31.65 14.09
N LEU A 204 -56.83 31.69 13.09
CA LEU A 204 -57.21 32.08 11.72
C LEU A 204 -58.19 31.10 11.07
N ARG A 205 -58.23 29.84 11.51
CA ARG A 205 -59.17 28.84 11.01
C ARG A 205 -60.59 29.03 11.57
N GLU A 206 -60.73 29.67 12.72
CA GLU A 206 -62.03 30.06 13.31
C GLU A 206 -62.64 31.32 12.68
N ILE A 207 -61.84 32.16 12.02
CA ILE A 207 -62.29 33.36 11.29
C ILE A 207 -62.18 33.06 9.77
N PRO A 208 -63.26 32.66 9.07
CA PRO A 208 -63.13 32.20 7.69
C PRO A 208 -62.95 33.40 6.74
N GLY A 209 -61.68 33.73 6.46
CA GLY A 209 -61.27 34.75 5.51
C GLY A 209 -60.17 34.24 4.55
N ARG A 210 -60.05 34.87 3.38
CA ARG A 210 -59.26 34.46 2.20
C ARG A 210 -57.76 34.18 2.47
N GLU A 211 -57.21 34.70 3.56
CA GLU A 211 -55.78 34.59 3.94
C GLU A 211 -55.41 33.23 4.57
N ALA A 212 -56.37 32.50 5.16
CA ALA A 212 -56.12 31.21 5.82
C ALA A 212 -55.75 30.07 4.86
N LEU A 213 -56.09 30.19 3.56
CA LEU A 213 -55.66 29.23 2.53
C LEU A 213 -54.19 29.42 2.13
N GLN A 214 -53.67 30.65 2.18
CA GLN A 214 -52.28 30.94 1.83
C GLN A 214 -51.32 30.47 2.93
N LEU A 215 -51.68 30.71 4.21
CA LEU A 215 -50.91 30.16 5.34
C LEU A 215 -50.87 28.63 5.36
N ARG A 216 -51.91 27.94 4.86
CA ARG A 216 -51.88 26.47 4.72
C ARG A 216 -50.91 25.99 3.64
N ALA A 217 -50.73 26.76 2.56
CA ALA A 217 -49.74 26.44 1.54
C ALA A 217 -48.31 26.68 2.05
N GLU A 218 -48.10 27.69 2.90
CA GLU A 218 -46.80 27.94 3.51
C GLU A 218 -46.46 26.92 4.61
N ALA A 219 -47.45 26.50 5.41
CA ALA A 219 -47.26 25.48 6.44
C ALA A 219 -46.84 24.12 5.85
N THR A 220 -47.35 23.74 4.68
CA THR A 220 -46.90 22.50 4.01
C THR A 220 -45.47 22.63 3.49
N VAL A 221 -45.08 23.80 2.98
CA VAL A 221 -43.69 24.07 2.55
C VAL A 221 -42.73 24.04 3.73
N ILE A 222 -43.10 24.65 4.86
CA ILE A 222 -42.31 24.62 6.11
C ILE A 222 -42.19 23.19 6.62
N HIS A 223 -43.28 22.40 6.62
CA HIS A 223 -43.24 21.00 7.02
C HIS A 223 -42.34 20.15 6.10
N PHE A 224 -42.35 20.40 4.79
CA PHE A 224 -41.43 19.76 3.83
C PHE A 224 -39.96 20.16 4.08
N LEU A 225 -39.70 21.44 4.36
CA LEU A 225 -38.36 21.92 4.70
C LEU A 225 -37.86 21.35 6.03
N PHE A 226 -38.73 21.26 7.03
CA PHE A 226 -38.40 20.64 8.31
C PHE A 226 -38.09 19.15 8.15
N PHE A 227 -38.90 18.40 7.40
CA PHE A 227 -38.64 17.00 7.09
C PHE A 227 -37.31 16.80 6.34
N TYR A 228 -37.00 17.69 5.40
CA TYR A 228 -35.73 17.68 4.67
C TYR A 228 -34.52 17.93 5.60
N ILE A 229 -34.61 18.93 6.49
CA ILE A 229 -33.55 19.26 7.45
C ILE A 229 -33.34 18.12 8.46
N VAL A 230 -34.42 17.55 9.01
CA VAL A 230 -34.33 16.42 9.95
C VAL A 230 -33.69 15.20 9.28
N HIS A 231 -34.04 14.91 8.03
CA HIS A 231 -33.43 13.82 7.27
C HIS A 231 -31.93 14.06 7.01
N GLU A 232 -31.52 15.29 6.68
CA GLU A 232 -30.12 15.69 6.51
C GLU A 232 -29.30 15.55 7.82
N ILE A 233 -29.90 15.88 8.97
CA ILE A 233 -29.29 15.74 10.30
C ILE A 233 -29.13 14.26 10.68
N ILE A 234 -30.10 13.40 10.35
CA ILE A 234 -29.99 11.96 10.61
C ILE A 234 -28.90 11.35 9.72
N ALA A 235 -28.82 11.75 8.44
CA ALA A 235 -27.80 11.29 7.51
C ALA A 235 -26.37 11.68 7.96
N THR A 236 -26.20 12.91 8.45
CA THR A 236 -24.91 13.37 8.98
C THR A 236 -24.53 12.63 10.27
N ASN A 237 -25.46 12.36 11.18
CA ASN A 237 -25.20 11.55 12.38
C ASN A 237 -24.77 10.11 12.03
N LEU A 238 -25.40 9.49 11.03
CA LEU A 238 -25.04 8.15 10.58
C LEU A 238 -23.62 8.13 9.97
N ARG A 239 -23.24 9.20 9.26
CA ARG A 239 -21.88 9.39 8.73
C ARG A 239 -20.84 9.51 9.83
N TRP A 240 -21.13 10.25 10.91
CA TRP A 240 -20.23 10.36 12.06
C TRP A 240 -20.08 9.04 12.82
N ASN A 241 -21.13 8.22 12.93
CA ASN A 241 -21.05 6.89 13.52
C ASN A 241 -20.13 5.94 12.73
N MET A 242 -20.18 6.02 11.39
CA MET A 242 -19.28 5.24 10.53
C MET A 242 -17.82 5.66 10.72
N VAL A 243 -17.55 6.98 10.79
CA VAL A 243 -16.21 7.50 11.07
C VAL A 243 -15.72 7.04 12.45
N ALA A 244 -16.58 7.05 13.47
CA ALA A 244 -16.25 6.56 14.81
C ALA A 244 -15.94 5.05 14.82
N SER A 245 -16.65 4.25 14.02
CA SER A 245 -16.39 2.81 13.86
C SER A 245 -15.04 2.53 13.16
N VAL A 246 -14.68 3.31 12.14
CA VAL A 246 -13.37 3.19 11.50
C VAL A 246 -12.26 3.61 12.47
N ALA A 247 -12.47 4.68 13.24
CA ALA A 247 -11.52 5.13 14.25
C ALA A 247 -11.29 4.08 15.34
N SER A 248 -12.34 3.38 15.79
CA SER A 248 -12.20 2.31 16.79
C SER A 248 -11.44 1.09 16.26
N LEU A 249 -11.67 0.72 14.99
CA LEU A 249 -10.92 -0.35 14.32
C LEU A 249 -9.43 -0.03 14.19
N LEU A 250 -9.10 1.22 13.81
CA LEU A 250 -7.72 1.69 13.75
C LEU A 250 -7.05 1.68 15.13
N LYS A 251 -7.78 2.07 16.18
CA LYS A 251 -7.31 1.99 17.57
C LYS A 251 -7.02 0.55 18.00
N GLN A 252 -7.86 -0.40 17.59
CA GLN A 252 -7.66 -1.84 17.87
C GLN A 252 -6.45 -2.41 17.13
N GLN A 253 -6.24 -2.02 15.86
CA GLN A 253 -5.04 -2.40 15.10
C GLN A 253 -3.76 -1.87 15.75
N ARG A 254 -3.77 -0.60 16.19
CA ARG A 254 -2.64 0.02 16.90
C ARG A 254 -2.27 -0.73 18.17
N ALA A 255 -3.26 -1.07 19.01
CA ALA A 255 -3.03 -1.84 20.24
C ALA A 255 -2.48 -3.26 19.96
N GLY A 256 -2.91 -3.89 18.86
CA GLY A 256 -2.36 -5.17 18.42
C GLY A 256 -0.88 -5.08 17.99
N MET A 257 -0.52 -4.00 17.28
CA MET A 257 0.84 -3.73 16.86
C MET A 257 1.77 -3.41 18.04
N GLU A 258 1.31 -2.60 19.02
CA GLU A 258 2.06 -2.31 20.24
C GLU A 258 2.39 -3.58 21.05
N LYS A 259 1.42 -4.49 21.21
CA LYS A 259 1.67 -5.79 21.87
C LYS A 259 2.72 -6.63 21.15
N ARG A 260 2.73 -6.61 19.82
CA ARG A 260 3.73 -7.33 19.01
C ARG A 260 5.11 -6.69 19.15
N MET A 261 5.20 -5.36 19.19
CA MET A 261 6.46 -4.66 19.44
C MET A 261 7.02 -5.01 20.81
N ILE A 262 6.22 -4.91 21.89
CA ILE A 262 6.67 -5.26 23.25
C ILE A 262 7.20 -6.70 23.32
N LYS A 263 6.51 -7.64 22.68
CA LYS A 263 6.93 -9.05 22.62
C LYS A 263 8.25 -9.23 21.86
N LEU A 264 8.51 -8.45 20.81
CA LEU A 264 9.79 -8.47 20.09
C LEU A 264 10.93 -7.94 20.98
N THR A 265 10.67 -6.89 21.77
CA THR A 265 11.63 -6.36 22.74
C THR A 265 11.93 -7.35 23.88
N GLU A 266 10.92 -8.09 24.37
CA GLU A 266 11.10 -9.14 25.39
C GLU A 266 11.87 -10.37 24.88
N MET A 267 11.78 -10.70 23.59
CA MET A 267 12.51 -11.81 22.97
C MET A 267 14.00 -11.50 22.73
N GLY A 268 14.54 -10.41 23.30
CA GLY A 268 15.95 -10.03 23.20
C GLY A 268 16.37 -9.55 21.81
N VAL A 269 15.42 -9.37 20.89
CA VAL A 269 15.65 -8.67 19.63
C VAL A 269 15.55 -7.19 19.93
N ALA A 270 16.68 -6.57 20.25
CA ALA A 270 16.75 -5.16 20.58
C ALA A 270 16.14 -4.31 19.44
N VAL A 271 15.10 -3.54 19.76
CA VAL A 271 14.40 -2.59 18.89
C VAL A 271 15.24 -1.35 18.64
#